data_AF-A0A4R7CRR9-F1
#
_entry.id   AF-A0A4R7CRR9-F1
#
_cell.length_a   1.000
_cell.length_b   1.000
_cell.length_c   1.000
_cell.angle_alpha   90.00
_cell.angle_beta   90.00
_cell.angle_gamma   90.00
#
_symmetry.space_group_name_H-M   'P 1'
#
loop_
_entity.id
_entity.type
_entity.pdbx_description
1 polymer ?
#
loop_
_entity_poly.entity_id
_entity_poly.type
_entity_poly.pdbx_seq_one_letter_code
_entity_poly.pdbx_strand_id
1 'polypeptide(L)'
;MNAIKYTPKLAAAIAYLLLLVVVILLFSGRKIVSLRPDFILNQWPDFYLHVSNFSISYVMLAGVGFIWILMGIPSKFIVVCSVLLICCNFIYELWIPILNTPDIIDAYYGVLGTVLALCFLLFTKRFGLVTLKDEQSET
;
A
#
# COMPACT_ATOMS: atom_id res chain seq x y z
N MET A 1 -12.87 24.67 -8.73
CA MET A 1 -11.50 24.22 -9.09
C MET A 1 -11.47 22.71 -8.90
N ASN A 2 -11.36 21.90 -9.97
CA ASN A 2 -11.34 20.45 -9.82
C ASN A 2 -10.06 20.05 -9.08
N ALA A 3 -10.22 19.43 -7.90
CA ALA A 3 -9.10 18.94 -7.09
C ALA A 3 -8.38 17.75 -7.77
N ILE A 4 -9.10 16.99 -8.60
CA ILE A 4 -8.58 15.87 -9.38
C ILE A 4 -8.13 16.38 -10.75
N LYS A 5 -6.89 16.04 -11.14
CA LYS A 5 -6.25 16.42 -12.41
C LYS A 5 -6.13 15.27 -13.40
N TYR A 6 -6.07 14.04 -12.88
CA TYR A 6 -5.87 12.83 -13.67
C TYR A 6 -6.93 11.78 -13.36
N THR A 7 -7.22 10.95 -14.34
CA THR A 7 -7.96 9.69 -14.17
C THR A 7 -7.02 8.51 -14.38
N PRO A 8 -7.22 7.41 -13.63
CA PRO A 8 -6.47 6.19 -13.89
C PRO A 8 -6.99 5.52 -15.17
N LYS A 9 -6.09 4.97 -15.98
CA LYS A 9 -6.45 4.00 -17.03
C LYS A 9 -7.16 2.81 -16.38
N LEU A 10 -8.04 2.15 -17.13
CA LEU A 10 -8.79 0.98 -16.65
C LEU A 10 -7.87 -0.08 -16.02
N ALA A 11 -6.76 -0.41 -16.67
CA ALA A 11 -5.79 -1.38 -16.14
C ALA A 11 -5.19 -0.96 -14.79
N ALA A 12 -4.88 0.33 -14.60
CA ALA A 12 -4.35 0.84 -13.35
C ALA A 12 -5.40 0.84 -12.24
N ALA A 13 -6.65 1.15 -12.57
CA ALA A 13 -7.78 1.08 -11.62
C ALA A 13 -8.05 -0.36 -11.18
N ILE A 14 -8.07 -1.31 -12.13
CA ILE A 14 -8.24 -2.74 -11.83
C ILE A 14 -7.07 -3.23 -10.98
N ALA A 15 -5.82 -2.89 -11.33
CA ALA A 15 -4.65 -3.29 -10.55
C ALA A 15 -4.68 -2.74 -9.12
N TYR A 16 -5.09 -1.48 -8.95
CA TYR A 16 -5.27 -0.87 -7.62
C TYR A 16 -6.29 -1.64 -6.78
N LEU A 17 -7.48 -1.88 -7.33
CA LEU A 17 -8.56 -2.58 -6.62
C LEU A 17 -8.19 -4.04 -6.32
N LEU A 18 -7.57 -4.73 -7.28
CA LEU A 18 -7.14 -6.12 -7.10
C LEU A 18 -6.08 -6.23 -6.00
N LEU A 19 -5.04 -5.38 -6.02
CA LEU A 19 -4.03 -5.38 -4.97
C LEU A 19 -4.65 -5.03 -3.61
N LEU A 20 -5.58 -4.07 -3.56
CA LEU A 20 -6.28 -3.72 -2.32
C LEU A 20 -7.05 -4.93 -1.76
N VAL A 21 -7.80 -5.64 -2.61
CA VAL A 21 -8.54 -6.85 -2.23
C VAL A 21 -7.58 -7.93 -1.71
N VAL A 22 -6.49 -8.19 -2.44
CA VAL A 22 -5.47 -9.18 -2.01
C VAL A 22 -4.92 -8.83 -0.64
N VAL A 23 -4.55 -7.56 -0.41
CA VAL A 23 -3.98 -7.10 0.86
C VAL A 23 -4.99 -7.18 2.01
N ILE A 24 -6.28 -6.92 1.74
CA ILE A 24 -7.36 -7.07 2.72
C ILE A 24 -7.61 -8.55 3.03
N LEU A 25 -7.57 -9.44 2.04
CA LEU A 25 -7.70 -10.89 2.25
C LEU A 25 -6.53 -11.43 3.10
N LEU A 26 -5.30 -11.00 2.79
CA LEU A 26 -4.12 -11.31 3.61
C LEU A 26 -4.28 -10.84 5.05
N PHE A 27 -4.74 -9.60 5.27
CA PHE A 27 -5.01 -9.09 6.60
C PHE A 27 -6.09 -9.89 7.33
N SER A 28 -7.17 -10.24 6.62
CA SER A 28 -8.30 -11.00 7.16
C SER A 28 -7.90 -12.43 7.56
N GLY A 29 -6.91 -13.02 6.88
CA GLY A 29 -6.36 -14.33 7.23
C GLY A 29 -5.75 -14.39 8.63
N ARG A 30 -5.42 -13.25 9.26
CA ARG A 30 -5.05 -13.23 10.69
C ARG A 30 -6.14 -13.82 11.58
N LYS A 31 -7.41 -13.54 11.28
CA LYS A 31 -8.56 -14.02 12.06
C LYS A 31 -9.28 -15.20 11.40
N ILE A 32 -9.30 -15.26 10.07
CA ILE A 32 -10.06 -16.25 9.31
C ILE A 32 -9.10 -17.30 8.75
N VAL A 33 -9.04 -18.46 9.40
CA VAL A 33 -8.08 -19.53 9.05
C VAL A 33 -8.28 -20.05 7.62
N SER A 34 -9.53 -20.12 7.12
CA SER A 34 -9.82 -20.57 5.75
C SER A 34 -9.26 -19.66 4.64
N LEU A 35 -8.82 -18.45 4.98
CA LEU A 35 -8.15 -17.54 4.05
C LEU A 35 -6.63 -17.70 4.04
N ARG A 36 -6.07 -18.66 4.79
CA ARG A 36 -4.64 -18.93 4.85
C ARG A 36 -4.27 -20.02 3.85
N PRO A 37 -3.55 -19.71 2.75
CA PRO A 37 -3.12 -20.74 1.81
C PRO A 37 -2.09 -21.65 2.46
N ASP A 38 -2.30 -22.97 2.38
CA ASP A 38 -1.40 -23.96 2.98
C ASP A 38 0.03 -23.86 2.44
N PHE A 39 0.20 -23.52 1.16
CA PHE A 39 1.54 -23.36 0.57
C PHE A 39 2.36 -22.24 1.24
N ILE A 40 1.71 -21.17 1.72
CA ILE A 40 2.39 -20.08 2.45
C ILE A 40 2.80 -20.59 3.83
N LEU A 41 1.89 -21.26 4.54
CA LEU A 41 2.14 -21.76 5.89
C LEU A 41 3.19 -22.87 5.93
N ASN A 42 3.24 -23.72 4.91
CA ASN A 42 4.25 -24.78 4.81
C ASN A 42 5.67 -24.21 4.65
N GLN A 43 5.82 -23.05 4.04
CA GLN A 43 7.13 -22.41 3.84
C GLN A 43 7.45 -21.38 4.94
N TRP A 44 6.43 -20.67 5.44
CA TRP A 44 6.52 -19.64 6.46
C TRP A 44 5.35 -19.79 7.46
N PRO A 45 5.49 -20.66 8.47
CA PRO A 45 4.43 -20.94 9.45
C PRO A 45 3.92 -19.68 10.18
N ASP A 46 4.84 -18.75 10.45
CA ASP A 46 4.58 -17.52 11.20
C ASP A 46 4.12 -16.34 10.33
N PHE A 47 3.92 -16.55 9.02
CA PHE A 47 3.58 -15.48 8.08
C PHE A 47 2.40 -14.60 8.54
N TYR A 48 1.34 -15.23 9.06
CA TYR A 48 0.14 -14.52 9.49
C TYR A 48 0.27 -13.83 10.86
N LEU A 49 1.38 -14.02 11.58
CA LEU A 49 1.69 -13.20 12.75
C LEU A 49 2.05 -11.77 12.32
N HIS A 50 2.86 -11.65 11.27
CA HIS A 50 3.46 -10.38 10.83
C HIS A 50 2.72 -9.66 9.69
N VAL A 51 1.85 -10.37 8.97
CA VAL A 51 1.18 -9.85 7.76
C VAL A 51 0.37 -8.56 8.01
N SER A 52 -0.03 -8.28 9.25
CA SER A 52 -0.72 -7.02 9.57
C SER A 52 0.10 -5.78 9.27
N ASN A 53 1.38 -5.78 9.60
CA ASN A 53 2.22 -4.60 9.40
C ASN A 53 2.47 -4.34 7.93
N PHE A 54 2.63 -5.41 7.15
CA PHE A 54 2.62 -5.35 5.70
C PHE A 54 1.31 -4.73 5.16
N SER A 55 0.16 -5.28 5.56
CA SER A 55 -1.12 -4.85 5.02
C SER A 55 -1.49 -3.42 5.41
N ILE A 56 -1.28 -3.03 6.67
CA ILE A 56 -1.57 -1.68 7.16
C ILE A 56 -0.68 -0.67 6.45
N SER A 57 0.63 -0.94 6.37
CA SER A 57 1.58 -0.04 5.71
C SER A 57 1.27 0.13 4.22
N TYR A 58 0.93 -0.96 3.53
CA TYR A 58 0.47 -0.91 2.14
C TYR A 58 -0.79 -0.05 2.01
N VAL A 59 -1.84 -0.32 2.79
CA VAL A 59 -3.13 0.39 2.68
C VAL A 59 -2.97 1.88 2.99
N MET A 60 -2.19 2.24 4.01
CA MET A 60 -1.91 3.64 4.35
C MET A 60 -1.28 4.40 3.19
N LEU A 61 -0.19 3.85 2.62
CA LEU A 61 0.52 4.54 1.54
C LEU A 61 -0.26 4.48 0.22
N ALA A 62 -0.78 3.31 -0.16
CA ALA A 62 -1.51 3.13 -1.41
C ALA A 62 -2.83 3.93 -1.41
N GLY A 63 -3.58 3.94 -0.31
CA GLY A 63 -4.85 4.67 -0.22
C GLY A 63 -4.66 6.18 -0.37
N VAL A 64 -3.81 6.77 0.48
CA VAL A 64 -3.53 8.22 0.42
C VAL A 64 -2.79 8.58 -0.87
N GLY A 65 -1.77 7.79 -1.21
CA GLY A 65 -0.92 8.03 -2.37
C GLY A 65 -1.68 7.92 -3.69
N PHE A 66 -2.66 7.03 -3.81
CA PHE A 66 -3.45 6.91 -5.03
C PHE A 66 -4.30 8.17 -5.25
N ILE A 67 -4.93 8.71 -4.21
CA ILE A 67 -5.65 9.99 -4.31
C ILE A 67 -4.68 11.12 -4.69
N TRP A 68 -3.49 11.15 -4.09
CA TRP A 68 -2.48 12.17 -4.36
C TRP A 68 -1.99 12.18 -5.81
N ILE A 69 -1.76 11.01 -6.41
CA ILE A 69 -1.36 10.96 -7.83
C ILE A 69 -2.48 11.46 -8.75
N LEU A 70 -3.76 11.20 -8.42
CA LEU A 70 -4.90 11.71 -9.16
C LEU A 70 -5.04 13.24 -9.05
N MET A 71 -4.71 13.81 -7.89
CA MET A 71 -4.62 15.28 -7.69
C MET A 71 -3.40 15.92 -8.36
N GLY A 72 -2.48 15.10 -8.88
CA GLY A 72 -1.23 15.55 -9.49
C GLY A 72 -0.18 16.02 -8.49
N ILE A 73 -0.21 15.50 -7.26
CA ILE A 73 0.81 15.79 -6.26
C ILE A 73 2.17 15.20 -6.70
N PRO A 74 3.29 15.95 -6.58
CA PRO A 74 4.61 15.49 -6.96
C PRO A 74 5.06 14.20 -6.24
N SER A 75 5.80 13.33 -6.94
CA SER A 75 6.20 12.02 -6.40
C SER A 75 7.11 12.12 -5.19
N LYS A 76 7.86 13.23 -5.05
CA LYS A 76 8.69 13.52 -3.88
C LYS A 76 7.91 13.44 -2.57
N PHE A 77 6.64 13.84 -2.55
CA PHE A 77 5.81 13.76 -1.34
C PHE A 77 5.43 12.32 -1.00
N ILE A 78 5.20 11.48 -2.02
CA ILE A 78 4.93 10.05 -1.83
C ILE A 78 6.19 9.36 -1.29
N VAL A 79 7.36 9.69 -1.83
CA VAL A 79 8.65 9.17 -1.35
C VAL A 79 8.90 9.60 0.10
N VAL A 80 8.73 10.89 0.43
CA VAL A 80 8.88 11.37 1.81
C VAL A 80 7.90 10.66 2.75
N CYS A 81 6.63 10.52 2.35
CA CYS A 81 5.63 9.79 3.13
C CYS A 81 6.03 8.33 3.35
N SER A 82 6.57 7.65 2.32
CA SER A 82 7.04 6.27 2.45
C SER A 82 8.22 6.13 3.41
N VAL A 83 9.17 7.07 3.39
CA VAL A 83 10.30 7.09 4.33
C VAL A 83 9.80 7.31 5.76
N LEU A 84 8.91 8.28 5.95
CA LEU A 84 8.31 8.54 7.27
C LEU A 84 7.54 7.33 7.78
N LEU A 85 6.76 6.66 6.93
CA LEU A 85 6.01 5.46 7.30
C LEU A 85 6.93 4.31 7.73
N ILE A 86 8.05 4.11 7.02
CA ILE A 86 9.07 3.13 7.41
C ILE A 86 9.67 3.50 8.78
N CYS A 87 10.09 4.75 8.96
CA CYS A 87 10.62 5.20 10.25
C CYS A 87 9.61 5.01 11.39
N CYS A 88 8.33 5.35 11.16
CA CYS A 88 7.27 5.13 12.12
C CYS A 88 7.07 3.65 12.46
N ASN A 89 7.11 2.74 11.47
CA ASN A 89 7.04 1.29 11.73
C ASN A 89 8.17 0.82 12.63
N PHE A 90 9.43 1.20 12.35
CA PHE A 90 10.56 0.84 13.21
C PHE A 90 10.43 1.44 14.61
N ILE A 91 10.03 2.72 14.72
CA ILE A 91 9.83 3.39 16.01
C ILE A 91 8.77 2.66 16.84
N TYR A 92 7.64 2.35 16.20
CA TYR A 92 6.51 1.69 16.83
C TYR A 92 6.90 0.29 17.34
N GLU A 93 7.50 -0.53 16.48
CA GLU A 93 7.81 -1.92 16.85
C GLU A 93 8.93 -2.04 17.89
N LEU A 94 9.96 -1.19 17.84
CA LEU A 94 11.13 -1.38 18.71
C LEU A 94 11.08 -0.56 20.01
N TRP A 95 10.33 0.56 20.05
CA TRP A 95 10.34 1.48 21.20
C TRP A 95 8.96 1.70 21.85
N ILE A 96 7.87 1.16 21.31
CA ILE A 96 6.52 1.28 21.90
C ILE A 96 6.00 -0.11 22.33
N PRO A 97 6.51 -0.66 23.45
CA PRO A 97 6.13 -1.99 23.93
C PRO A 97 4.71 -2.07 24.51
N ILE A 98 3.97 -0.96 24.51
CA ILE A 98 2.62 -0.87 25.08
C ILE A 98 1.62 -1.65 24.23
N LEU A 99 1.85 -1.75 22.91
CA LEU A 99 0.91 -2.34 21.95
C LEU A 99 1.43 -3.61 21.27
N ASN A 100 2.75 -3.84 21.21
CA ASN A 100 3.33 -5.06 20.65
C ASN A 100 4.57 -5.49 21.45
N THR A 101 4.89 -6.79 21.43
CA THR A 101 6.22 -7.26 21.85
C THR A 101 7.25 -6.81 20.81
N PRO A 102 8.39 -6.24 21.21
CA PRO A 102 9.37 -5.78 20.24
C PRO A 102 9.82 -6.88 19.28
N ASP A 103 9.49 -6.74 18.00
CA ASP A 103 9.82 -7.68 16.95
C ASP A 103 10.28 -6.93 15.69
N ILE A 104 11.54 -7.15 15.30
CA ILE A 104 12.11 -6.52 14.12
C ILE A 104 11.52 -7.09 12.81
N ILE A 105 11.03 -8.33 12.83
CA ILE A 105 10.43 -8.98 11.66
C ILE A 105 9.14 -8.23 11.28
N ASP A 106 8.37 -7.82 12.27
CA ASP A 106 7.17 -7.00 12.10
C ASP A 106 7.47 -5.67 11.38
N ALA A 107 8.56 -4.99 11.75
CA ALA A 107 9.01 -3.77 11.08
C ALA A 107 9.39 -4.04 9.61
N TYR A 108 10.08 -5.15 9.32
CA TYR A 108 10.39 -5.54 7.94
C TYR A 108 9.15 -5.82 7.10
N TYR A 109 8.12 -6.45 7.66
CA TYR A 109 6.83 -6.61 6.97
C TYR A 109 6.22 -5.24 6.63
N GLY A 110 6.27 -4.28 7.56
CA GLY A 110 5.87 -2.89 7.30
C GLY A 110 6.65 -2.23 6.16
N VAL A 111 7.97 -2.44 6.10
CA VAL A 111 8.82 -1.99 4.99
C VAL A 111 8.37 -2.60 3.66
N LEU A 112 8.16 -3.92 3.61
CA LEU A 112 7.76 -4.60 2.38
C LEU A 112 6.41 -4.09 1.85
N GLY A 113 5.44 -3.87 2.74
CA GLY A 113 4.15 -3.30 2.37
C GLY A 113 4.27 -1.88 1.82
N THR A 114 5.11 -1.07 2.48
CA THR A 114 5.40 0.31 2.05
C THR A 114 6.09 0.36 0.69
N VAL A 115 7.11 -0.48 0.48
CA VAL A 115 7.85 -0.55 -0.78
C VAL A 115 6.95 -1.02 -1.92
N LEU A 116 6.11 -2.03 -1.70
CA LEU A 116 5.16 -2.49 -2.71
C LEU A 116 4.19 -1.38 -3.12
N ALA A 117 3.62 -0.65 -2.14
CA ALA A 117 2.74 0.49 -2.40
C ALA A 117 3.47 1.62 -3.15
N LEU A 118 4.69 1.96 -2.73
CA LEU A 118 5.49 2.99 -3.40
C LEU A 118 5.77 2.62 -4.86
N CYS A 119 6.23 1.39 -5.13
CA CYS A 119 6.45 0.89 -6.48
C CYS A 119 5.18 0.98 -7.30
N PHE A 120 4.06 0.47 -6.79
CA PHE A 120 2.76 0.53 -7.47
C PHE A 120 2.37 1.98 -7.84
N LEU A 121 2.49 2.93 -6.90
CA LEU A 121 2.15 4.33 -7.12
C LEU A 121 3.05 5.01 -8.16
N LEU A 122 4.36 4.76 -8.10
CA LEU A 122 5.31 5.34 -9.06
C LEU A 122 5.08 4.79 -10.48
N PHE A 123 4.82 3.48 -10.61
CA PHE A 123 4.45 2.87 -11.89
C PHE A 123 3.13 3.44 -12.42
N THR A 124 2.11 3.51 -11.56
CA THR A 124 0.79 4.04 -11.92
C THR A 124 0.89 5.48 -12.38
N LYS A 125 1.64 6.31 -11.66
CA LYS A 125 1.83 7.71 -12.04
C LYS A 125 2.54 7.88 -13.38
N ARG A 126 3.49 7.00 -13.69
CA ARG A 126 4.28 7.08 -14.93
C ARG A 126 3.52 6.57 -16.15
N PHE A 127 2.72 5.51 -16.02
CA PHE A 127 2.15 4.80 -17.17
C PHE A 127 0.62 4.67 -17.15
N GLY A 128 0.02 4.82 -15.97
CA GLY A 128 -1.37 4.48 -15.67
C GLY A 128 -2.32 5.65 -15.53
N LEU A 129 -1.91 6.90 -15.79
CA LEU A 129 -2.75 8.09 -15.68
C LEU A 129 -3.05 8.72 -17.06
N VAL A 130 -4.21 9.38 -17.17
CA VAL A 130 -4.66 10.20 -18.30
C VAL A 130 -5.08 11.57 -17.77
N THR A 131 -4.82 12.64 -18.52
CA THR A 131 -5.15 14.00 -18.11
C THR A 131 -6.62 14.30 -18.37
N LEU A 132 -7.33 14.86 -17.39
CA LEU A 132 -8.75 15.21 -17.53
C LEU A 132 -9.04 16.38 -18.48
N LYS A 133 -8.00 17.08 -18.97
CA LYS A 133 -8.16 18.20 -19.92
C LYS A 133 -8.46 17.76 -21.35
N ASP A 134 -8.18 16.51 -21.70
CA ASP A 134 -8.24 16.04 -23.08
C ASP A 134 -9.69 15.72 -23.53
N GLU A 135 -10.66 15.61 -22.61
CA GLU A 135 -12.06 15.31 -22.94
C GLU A 135 -12.92 16.54 -23.29
N GLN A 136 -12.48 17.77 -22.98
CA GLN A 136 -13.29 18.97 -23.22
C GLN A 136 -13.06 19.63 -24.60
N SER A 137 -12.17 19.08 -25.43
CA SER A 137 -11.91 19.58 -26.80
C SER A 137 -12.51 18.73 -27.91
N GLU A 138 -13.23 17.64 -27.57
CA GLU A 138 -13.85 16.71 -28.54
C GLU A 138 -15.39 16.71 -28.50
N THR A 139 -16.02 17.69 -27.83
CA THR A 139 -17.48 17.90 -27.79
C THR A 139 -17.86 19.34 -28.04
#